data_AF-A0A6L9ZIR8-F1
#
_entry.id   AF-A0A6L9ZIR8-F1
#
_cell.length_a   1.000
_cell.length_b   1.000
_cell.length_c   1.000
_cell.angle_alpha   90.00
_cell.angle_beta   90.00
_cell.angle_gamma   90.00
#
_symmetry.space_group_name_H-M   'P 1'
#
loop_
_entity.id
_entity.type
_entity.pdbx_description
1 polymer ?
#
loop_
_entity_poly.entity_id
_entity_poly.type
_entity_poly.pdbx_seq_one_letter_code
_entity_poly.pdbx_strand_id
1 'polypeptide(L)'
;MRNLNTSKASFLDNDQIPVYNADNPREYSFSGQRIKRGLYKTKQGKLINADCNGVANIGAKSNLNGFTPDILEASLAMPLRVKFDVTSVRQICYP
;
A
#
# COMPACT_ATOMS: atom_id res chain seq x y z
N MET A 1 -1.56 18.03 9.53
CA MET A 1 -1.25 16.61 9.25
C MET A 1 -2.49 16.01 8.60
N ARG A 2 -2.44 15.63 7.31
CA ARG A 2 -3.63 15.09 6.61
C ARG A 2 -3.91 13.70 7.15
N ASN A 3 -4.97 13.52 7.94
CA ASN A 3 -5.44 12.20 8.37
C ASN A 3 -6.10 11.51 7.18
N LEU A 4 -5.26 11.02 6.28
CA LEU A 4 -5.64 10.22 5.14
C LEU A 4 -5.42 8.76 5.53
N ASN A 5 -6.49 8.03 5.83
CA ASN A 5 -6.45 6.65 6.31
C ASN A 5 -6.06 5.63 5.21
N THR A 6 -5.28 6.03 4.20
CA THR A 6 -4.78 5.18 3.11
C THR A 6 -3.83 4.08 3.58
N SER A 7 -3.22 4.23 4.76
CA SER A 7 -2.33 3.21 5.33
C SER A 7 -3.07 2.12 6.12
N LYS A 8 -4.34 2.35 6.45
CA LYS A 8 -5.17 1.44 7.27
C LYS A 8 -6.24 0.71 6.46
N ALA A 9 -6.72 1.30 5.37
CA ALA A 9 -7.68 0.66 4.48
C ALA A 9 -7.07 -0.57 3.79
N SER A 10 -7.86 -1.64 3.69
CA SER A 10 -7.50 -2.82 2.93
C SER A 10 -7.87 -2.61 1.46
N PHE A 11 -6.85 -2.54 0.60
CA PHE A 11 -7.08 -2.42 -0.84
C PHE A 11 -7.79 -3.66 -1.40
N LEU A 12 -7.36 -4.86 -0.97
CA LEU A 12 -7.90 -6.12 -1.46
C LEU A 12 -9.33 -6.42 -0.99
N ASP A 13 -9.76 -5.82 0.13
CA ASP A 13 -11.12 -5.99 0.62
C ASP A 13 -12.06 -4.85 0.12
N ASN A 14 -11.57 -3.98 -0.77
CA ASN A 14 -12.29 -2.80 -1.27
C ASN A 14 -12.80 -1.88 -0.16
N ASP A 15 -12.00 -1.66 0.89
CA ASP A 15 -12.38 -0.74 1.95
C ASP A 15 -12.56 0.68 1.39
N GLN A 16 -13.68 1.32 1.72
CA GLN A 16 -13.88 2.72 1.37
C GLN A 16 -12.85 3.60 2.08
N ILE A 17 -12.05 4.33 1.29
CA ILE A 17 -11.13 5.33 1.82
C ILE A 17 -11.94 6.59 2.14
N PRO A 18 -12.06 6.97 3.41
CA PRO A 18 -12.87 8.12 3.77
C PRO A 18 -12.27 9.43 3.28
N VAL A 19 -13.14 10.33 2.81
CA VAL A 19 -12.80 11.73 2.63
C VAL A 19 -12.81 12.37 4.02
N TYR A 20 -11.67 12.89 4.45
CA TYR A 20 -11.56 13.56 5.74
C TYR A 20 -12.44 14.82 5.74
N ASN A 21 -13.44 14.84 6.64
CA ASN A 21 -14.27 16.01 6.93
C ASN A 21 -13.93 16.48 8.35
N ALA A 22 -13.39 17.69 8.48
CA ALA A 22 -12.98 18.26 9.77
C ALA A 22 -14.18 18.52 10.71
N ASP A 23 -15.34 18.83 10.12
CA ASP A 23 -16.56 19.17 10.85
C ASP A 23 -17.31 17.96 11.42
N ASN A 24 -16.97 16.75 10.96
CA ASN A 24 -17.62 15.52 11.41
C ASN A 24 -16.63 14.36 11.42
N PRO A 25 -15.76 14.28 12.45
CA PRO A 25 -14.79 13.20 12.58
C PRO A 25 -15.53 11.88 12.77
N ARG A 26 -15.55 11.04 11.73
CA ARG A 26 -16.06 9.68 11.80
C ARG A 26 -14.93 8.71 12.08
N GLU A 27 -15.16 7.78 13.00
CA GLU A 27 -14.32 6.60 13.13
C GLU A 27 -14.60 5.65 11.97
N TYR A 28 -13.53 5.25 11.28
CA TYR A 28 -13.60 4.28 10.19
C TYR A 28 -12.93 3.00 10.62
N SER A 29 -13.72 1.93 10.65
CA SER A 29 -13.24 0.57 10.85
C SER A 29 -12.83 0.00 9.51
N PHE A 30 -11.53 -0.27 9.36
CA PHE A 30 -10.99 -0.96 8.19
C PHE A 30 -11.01 -2.46 8.41
N SER A 31 -11.14 -3.22 7.32
CA SER A 31 -11.31 -4.66 7.39
C SER A 31 -9.98 -5.41 7.57
N GLY A 32 -8.86 -4.78 7.21
CA GLY A 32 -7.52 -5.29 7.43
C GLY A 32 -6.71 -4.49 8.45
N GLN A 33 -5.52 -4.99 8.75
CA GLN A 33 -4.64 -4.44 9.78
C GLN A 33 -3.18 -4.49 9.35
N ARG A 34 -2.48 -3.36 9.54
CA ARG A 34 -1.02 -3.34 9.45
C ARG A 34 -0.42 -4.03 10.68
N ILE A 35 0.32 -5.13 10.47
CA ILE A 35 0.99 -5.86 11.54
C ILE A 35 2.31 -5.16 11.89
N LYS A 36 3.12 -4.84 10.87
CA LYS A 36 4.41 -4.14 11.03
C LYS A 36 4.80 -3.40 9.74
N ARG A 37 5.94 -2.70 9.74
CA ARG A 37 6.49 -2.09 8.51
C ARG A 37 6.74 -3.18 7.46
N GLY A 38 6.30 -2.93 6.23
CA GLY A 38 6.36 -3.91 5.13
C GLY A 38 5.37 -5.08 5.21
N LEU A 39 4.49 -5.17 6.23
CA LEU A 39 3.55 -6.30 6.37
C LEU A 39 2.13 -5.85 6.78
N TYR A 40 1.16 -6.23 5.97
CA TYR A 40 -0.26 -5.97 6.15
C TYR A 40 -1.05 -7.27 6.06
N LYS A 41 -2.13 -7.39 6.84
CA LYS A 41 -3.04 -8.53 6.84
C LYS A 41 -4.44 -8.07 6.42
N THR A 42 -4.99 -8.68 5.38
CA THR A 42 -6.36 -8.43 4.93
C THR A 42 -7.39 -9.10 5.82
N LYS A 43 -8.68 -8.78 5.65
CA LYS A 43 -9.79 -9.45 6.34
C LYS A 43 -9.78 -10.96 6.11
N GLN A 44 -9.45 -11.36 4.88
CA GLN A 44 -9.34 -12.75 4.45
C GLN A 44 -8.10 -13.46 5.02
N GLY A 45 -7.25 -12.76 5.78
CA GLY A 45 -6.04 -13.30 6.38
C GLY A 45 -4.83 -13.35 5.45
N LYS A 46 -4.92 -12.79 4.24
CA LYS A 46 -3.79 -12.73 3.31
C LYS A 46 -2.76 -11.72 3.81
N LEU A 47 -1.48 -12.10 3.69
CA LEU A 47 -0.36 -11.24 4.02
C LEU A 47 0.16 -10.58 2.75
N ILE A 48 0.18 -9.25 2.75
CA ILE A 48 0.67 -8.43 1.64
C ILE A 48 1.66 -7.39 2.13
N ASN A 49 2.41 -6.80 1.20
CA ASN A 49 3.28 -5.68 1.55
C ASN A 49 2.44 -4.44 1.91
N ALA A 50 2.65 -3.91 3.11
CA ALA A 50 1.94 -2.73 3.60
C ALA A 50 2.18 -1.47 2.76
N ASP A 51 3.37 -1.30 2.19
CA ASP A 51 3.72 -0.12 1.40
C ASP A 51 3.04 -0.22 0.01
N CYS A 52 2.98 -1.41 -0.57
CA CYS A 52 2.25 -1.66 -1.82
C CYS A 52 0.73 -1.50 -1.62
N ASN A 53 0.17 -1.93 -0.49
CA ASN A 53 -1.23 -1.67 -0.11
C ASN A 53 -1.51 -0.15 -0.06
N GLY A 54 -0.58 0.63 0.51
CA GLY A 54 -0.68 2.09 0.55
C GLY A 54 -0.67 2.74 -0.84
N VAL A 55 0.20 2.28 -1.74
CA VAL A 55 0.26 2.77 -3.13
C VAL A 55 -1.03 2.43 -3.88
N ALA A 56 -1.54 1.21 -3.72
CA ALA A 56 -2.77 0.78 -4.37
C ALA A 56 -3.98 1.61 -3.91
N ASN A 57 -4.06 1.92 -2.61
CA ASN A 57 -5.08 2.82 -2.05
C ASN A 57 -4.98 4.26 -2.60
N ILE A 58 -3.76 4.78 -2.83
CA ILE A 58 -3.58 6.08 -3.48
C ILE A 58 -4.06 6.04 -4.93
N GLY A 59 -3.67 5.00 -5.69
CA GLY A 59 -4.10 4.80 -7.07
C GLY A 59 -5.62 4.74 -7.22
N ALA A 60 -6.28 3.97 -6.35
CA ALA A 60 -7.75 3.91 -6.29
C ALA A 60 -8.38 5.28 -5.97
N LYS A 61 -7.82 6.04 -5.02
CA LYS A 61 -8.31 7.38 -4.69
C LYS A 61 -8.14 8.38 -5.84
N SER A 62 -7.10 8.21 -6.64
CA SER A 62 -6.79 9.09 -7.78
C SER A 62 -7.60 8.76 -9.05
N ASN A 63 -8.57 7.84 -9.01
CA ASN A 63 -9.36 7.37 -10.16
C ASN A 63 -8.49 6.91 -11.35
N LEU A 64 -7.31 6.34 -11.08
CA LEU A 64 -6.46 5.78 -12.12
C LEU A 64 -7.03 4.43 -12.59
N ASN A 65 -7.30 4.30 -13.89
CA ASN A 65 -7.74 3.04 -14.48
C ASN A 65 -6.65 1.96 -14.31
N GLY A 66 -7.03 0.76 -13.84
CA GLY A 66 -6.13 -0.39 -13.68
C GLY A 66 -5.76 -0.73 -12.24
N PHE A 67 -6.14 0.08 -11.26
CA PHE A 67 -6.02 -0.26 -9.83
C PHE A 67 -7.25 -1.05 -9.36
N THR A 68 -7.42 -2.27 -9.88
CA THR A 68 -8.44 -3.20 -9.38
C THR A 68 -7.79 -4.27 -8.49
N PRO A 69 -8.51 -4.76 -7.45
CA PRO A 69 -8.02 -5.84 -6.59
C PRO A 69 -7.55 -7.06 -7.39
N ASP A 70 -8.32 -7.44 -8.41
CA ASP A 70 -8.07 -8.62 -9.23
C ASP A 70 -6.72 -8.59 -9.98
N ILE A 71 -6.33 -7.40 -10.46
CA ILE A 71 -5.07 -7.23 -11.21
C ILE A 71 -3.87 -7.16 -10.26
N LEU A 72 -4.05 -6.52 -9.10
CA LEU A 72 -2.96 -6.21 -8.20
C LEU A 72 -2.72 -7.27 -7.12
N GLU A 73 -3.63 -8.22 -6.91
CA GLU A 73 -3.50 -9.24 -5.87
C GLU A 73 -2.17 -10.02 -5.95
N ALA A 74 -1.80 -10.51 -7.13
CA ALA A 74 -0.55 -11.23 -7.33
C ALA A 74 0.68 -10.36 -7.04
N SER A 75 0.65 -9.09 -7.46
CA SER A 75 1.72 -8.12 -7.24
C SER A 75 1.89 -7.76 -5.75
N LEU A 76 0.78 -7.71 -5.01
CA LEU A 76 0.74 -7.41 -3.58
C LEU A 76 1.20 -8.58 -2.70
N ALA A 77 0.89 -9.81 -3.12
CA ALA A 77 1.23 -11.04 -2.40
C ALA A 77 2.66 -11.54 -2.69
N MET A 78 3.22 -11.22 -3.87
CA MET A 78 4.56 -11.65 -4.29
C MET A 78 5.47 -10.45 -4.58
N PRO A 79 5.96 -9.73 -3.55
CA PRO A 79 6.94 -8.68 -3.78
C PRO A 79 8.23 -9.29 -4.34
N LEU A 80 8.54 -9.01 -5.60
CA LEU A 80 9.83 -9.37 -6.19
C LEU A 80 10.94 -8.59 -5.45
N ARG A 81 11.74 -9.31 -4.67
CA ARG A 81 12.91 -8.72 -3.99
C ARG A 81 14.08 -8.65 -4.98
N VAL A 82 14.19 -7.53 -5.68
CA VAL A 82 15.39 -7.22 -6.47
C VAL A 82 16.50 -6.78 -5.53
N LYS A 83 17.62 -7.50 -5.53
CA LYS A 83 18.86 -7.09 -4.86
C LYS A 83 19.69 -6.32 -5.88
N PHE A 84 19.93 -5.04 -5.63
CA PHE A 84 20.95 -4.29 -6.37
C PHE A 84 22.28 -4.53 -5.67
N ASP A 85 23.18 -5.26 -6.33
CA ASP A 85 24.57 -5.34 -5.89
C ASP A 85 25.24 -4.00 -6.18
N VAL A 86 25.30 -3.15 -5.16
CA VAL A 86 25.99 -1.84 -5.16
C VAL A 86 27.52 -1.98 -5.32
N THR A 87 28.05 -3.19 -5.35
CA THR A 87 29.47 -3.50 -5.58
C THR A 87 29.94 -3.16 -7.00
N SER A 88 29.05 -3.01 -7.97
CA SER A 88 29.40 -2.69 -9.36
C SER A 88 29.42 -1.19 -9.70
N VAL A 89 29.06 -0.30 -8.76
CA VAL A 89 29.00 1.17 -9.00
C VAL A 89 30.33 1.89 -8.68
N ARG A 90 31.41 1.15 -8.37
CA ARG A 90 32.72 1.74 -8.08
C ARG A 90 33.68 1.69 -9.27
N GLN A 91 33.39 2.35 -10.40
CA GLN A 91 34.45 2.67 -11.34
C GLN A 91 34.16 3.80 -12.35
N ILE A 92 33.67 4.96 -11.93
CA ILE A 92 33.92 6.19 -12.72
C ILE A 92 34.06 7.36 -11.74
N CYS A 93 35.28 7.58 -11.25
CA CYS A 93 35.81 8.89 -10.83
C CYS A 93 37.16 8.63 -10.15
N TYR A 94 38.26 8.85 -10.87
CA TYR A 94 39.54 9.34 -10.34
C TYR A 94 40.43 9.81 -11.50
N PRO A 95 41.38 10.73 -11.26
CA PRO A 95 41.41 11.82 -10.28
C PRO A 95 41.05 13.18 -10.88
#